data_AF-A0A2N9GSD5-F1
#
_entry.id   AF-A0A2N9GSD5-F1
#
_cell.length_a   1.000
_cell.length_b   1.000
_cell.length_c   1.000
_cell.angle_alpha   90.00
_cell.angle_beta   90.00
_cell.angle_gamma   90.00
#
_symmetry.space_group_name_H-M   'P 1'
#
loop_
_entity.id
_entity.type
_entity.pdbx_description
1 polymer ?
#
loop_
_entity_poly.entity_id
_entity_poly.type
_entity_poly.pdbx_seq_one_letter_code
_entity_poly.pdbx_strand_id
1 'polypeptide(L)'
;MDAETSGFETSEMLASLLASTPLLSESWRLCNIANISTPRGFLTNQVGDVGYMAFSGIQMVGSSDSSCRNLVPLMESDGNGLFSPLHRHNEGEEPVMVHAGLLHLFLSMHISPNFQDQVSYLLHNLKRK
;
A
#
# COMPACT_ATOMS: atom_id res chain seq x y z
N MET A 1 23.51 -30.39 18.85
CA MET A 1 22.20 -29.73 18.99
C MET A 1 22.30 -28.50 18.12
N ASP A 2 21.73 -28.57 16.93
CA ASP A 2 21.62 -27.40 16.08
C ASP A 2 20.59 -26.48 16.75
N ALA A 3 21.02 -25.27 17.10
CA ALA A 3 20.15 -24.25 17.66
C ALA A 3 19.21 -23.80 16.54
N GLU A 4 18.07 -24.48 16.40
CA GLU A 4 16.93 -23.95 15.69
C GLU A 4 16.57 -22.63 16.37
N THR A 5 16.99 -21.51 15.76
CA THR A 5 16.49 -20.19 16.12
C THR A 5 15.01 -20.22 15.79
N SER A 6 14.20 -20.40 16.83
CA SER A 6 12.75 -20.54 16.73
C SER A 6 12.18 -19.35 15.95
N GLY A 7 11.33 -19.61 14.94
CA GLY A 7 10.64 -18.56 14.18
C GLY A 7 9.86 -17.59 15.06
N PHE A 8 9.50 -18.01 16.27
CA PHE A 8 8.87 -17.16 17.29
C PHE A 8 9.84 -16.10 17.84
N GLU A 9 11.07 -16.50 18.23
CA GLU A 9 12.08 -15.59 18.80
C GLU A 9 12.49 -14.52 17.79
N THR A 10 12.60 -14.90 16.51
CA THR A 10 12.87 -13.96 15.43
C THR A 10 11.71 -13.00 15.17
N SER A 11 10.46 -13.47 15.28
CA SER A 11 9.27 -12.60 15.16
C SER A 11 9.12 -11.61 16.32
N GLU A 12 9.43 -12.03 17.55
CA GLU A 12 9.36 -11.20 18.75
C GLU A 12 10.40 -10.09 18.69
N MET A 13 11.63 -10.44 18.28
CA MET A 13 12.70 -9.48 18.09
C MET A 13 12.34 -8.44 17.02
N LEU A 14 11.81 -8.88 15.87
CA LEU A 14 11.38 -7.97 14.80
C LEU A 14 10.21 -7.07 15.24
N ALA A 15 9.21 -7.63 15.93
CA ALA A 15 8.07 -6.86 16.43
C ALA A 15 8.53 -5.81 17.46
N SER A 16 9.42 -6.20 18.38
CA SER A 16 10.02 -5.31 19.38
C SER A 16 10.84 -4.20 18.72
N LEU A 17 11.61 -4.53 17.68
CA LEU A 17 12.35 -3.55 16.90
C LEU A 17 11.39 -2.55 16.23
N LEU A 18 10.37 -3.01 15.51
CA LEU A 18 9.39 -2.14 14.85
C LEU A 18 8.67 -1.23 15.86
N ALA A 19 8.26 -1.78 17.00
CA ALA A 19 7.61 -1.05 18.09
C ALA A 19 8.52 -0.01 18.76
N SER A 20 9.83 -0.24 18.77
CA SER A 20 10.82 0.73 19.27
C SER A 20 11.05 1.91 18.33
N THR A 21 10.60 1.82 17.08
CA THR A 21 10.67 2.91 16.10
C THR A 21 9.39 3.75 16.08
N PRO A 22 9.45 5.03 15.65
CA PRO A 22 8.25 5.83 15.43
C PRO A 22 7.42 5.39 14.21
N LEU A 23 7.82 4.35 13.48
CA LEU A 23 7.18 3.95 12.22
C LEU A 23 5.69 3.66 12.40
N LEU A 24 5.32 2.86 13.42
CA LEU A 24 3.94 2.46 13.65
C LEU A 24 3.08 3.63 14.14
N SER A 25 3.58 4.40 15.11
CA SER A 25 2.84 5.53 15.68
C SER A 25 2.62 6.65 14.66
N GLU A 26 3.64 6.96 13.85
CA GLU A 26 3.53 7.99 12.82
C GLU A 26 2.64 7.55 11.65
N SER A 27 2.76 6.28 11.20
CA SER A 27 1.87 5.73 10.17
C SER A 27 0.41 5.79 10.62
N TRP A 28 0.12 5.36 11.85
CA TRP A 28 -1.24 5.39 12.40
C TRP A 28 -1.79 6.80 12.51
N ARG A 29 -0.98 7.74 13.00
CA ARG A 29 -1.34 9.16 13.10
C ARG A 29 -1.72 9.73 11.73
N LEU A 30 -0.94 9.46 10.69
CA LEU A 30 -1.20 9.93 9.33
C LEU A 30 -2.43 9.28 8.71
N CYS A 31 -2.69 7.99 8.95
CA CYS A 31 -3.93 7.34 8.53
C CYS A 31 -5.17 8.00 9.14
N ASN A 32 -5.12 8.36 10.43
CA ASN A 32 -6.22 9.08 11.08
C ASN A 32 -6.46 10.46 10.46
N ILE A 33 -5.39 11.18 10.11
CA ILE A 33 -5.51 12.47 9.43
C ILE A 33 -6.09 12.28 8.02
N ALA A 34 -5.63 11.29 7.27
CA ALA A 34 -6.15 10.98 5.93
C ALA A 34 -7.65 10.62 5.96
N ASN A 35 -8.13 9.97 7.02
CA ASN A 35 -9.56 9.69 7.21
C ASN A 35 -10.38 10.98 7.41
N ILE A 36 -9.86 11.96 8.14
CA ILE A 36 -10.58 13.22 8.39
C ILE A 36 -10.48 14.18 7.19
N SER A 37 -9.44 14.05 6.38
CA SER A 37 -9.10 14.98 5.30
C SER A 37 -9.69 14.51 3.95
N THR A 38 -11.00 14.64 3.72
CA THR A 38 -11.62 14.39 2.39
C THR A 38 -11.83 15.72 1.64
N PRO A 39 -11.46 15.80 0.33
CA PRO A 39 -11.75 14.79 -0.71
C PRO A 39 -10.54 14.14 -1.39
N ARG A 40 -9.30 14.36 -0.94
CA ARG A 40 -8.09 13.92 -1.68
C ARG A 40 -7.80 12.43 -1.62
N GLY A 41 -8.38 11.71 -0.66
CA GLY A 41 -8.27 10.25 -0.58
C GLY A 41 -6.91 9.71 -0.13
N PHE A 42 -5.85 10.50 -0.23
CA PHE A 42 -4.52 10.20 0.31
C PHE A 42 -3.85 11.48 0.82
N LEU A 43 -2.84 11.30 1.66
CA LEU A 43 -2.00 12.35 2.22
C LEU A 43 -0.55 11.93 2.19
N THR A 44 0.34 12.86 1.87
CA THR A 44 1.78 12.67 1.94
C THR A 44 2.37 13.46 3.10
N ASN A 45 3.37 12.87 3.74
CA ASN A 45 4.17 13.55 4.77
C ASN A 45 5.61 13.05 4.70
N GLN A 46 6.56 13.87 5.13
CA GLN A 46 7.94 13.45 5.29
C GLN A 46 8.39 13.74 6.73
N VAL A 47 8.88 12.72 7.42
CA VAL A 47 9.42 12.85 8.78
C VAL A 47 10.87 12.39 8.75
N GLY A 48 11.79 13.35 8.87
CA GLY A 48 13.21 13.09 8.68
C GLY A 48 13.48 12.53 7.28
N ASP A 49 14.00 11.31 7.25
CA ASP A 49 14.39 10.60 6.02
C ASP A 49 13.36 9.54 5.60
N VAL A 50 12.17 9.56 6.20
CA VAL A 50 11.08 8.64 5.86
C VAL A 50 9.95 9.41 5.20
N GLY A 51 9.59 8.99 4.00
CA GLY A 51 8.43 9.47 3.26
C GLY A 51 7.21 8.59 3.53
N TYR A 52 6.11 9.20 3.91
CA TYR A 52 4.85 8.54 4.19
C TYR A 52 3.80 8.93 3.15
N MET A 53 3.04 7.95 2.70
CA MET A 53 1.84 8.13 1.91
C MET A 53 0.70 7.35 2.58
N ALA A 54 -0.22 8.07 3.20
CA ALA A 54 -1.36 7.49 3.92
C ALA A 54 -2.61 7.57 3.04
N PHE A 55 -3.33 6.45 2.94
CA PHE A 55 -4.59 6.37 2.19
C PHE A 55 -5.77 6.41 3.16
N SER A 56 -6.81 7.16 2.79
CA SER A 56 -8.06 7.26 3.55
C SER A 56 -8.90 6.01 3.35
N GLY A 57 -9.26 5.33 4.45
CA GLY A 57 -10.12 4.14 4.43
C GLY A 57 -11.60 4.44 4.17
N ILE A 58 -12.03 5.71 4.32
CA ILE A 58 -13.42 6.12 4.13
C ILE A 58 -13.88 5.96 2.67
N GLN A 59 -12.96 6.07 1.72
CA GLN A 59 -13.28 5.96 0.29
C GLN A 59 -13.82 4.57 -0.09
N MET A 60 -13.44 3.52 0.64
CA MET A 60 -13.91 2.17 0.41
C MET A 60 -15.36 1.95 0.87
N VAL A 61 -15.87 2.75 1.80
CA VAL A 61 -17.23 2.65 2.36
C VAL A 61 -18.28 3.22 1.40
N GLY A 62 -17.89 4.16 0.52
CA GLY A 62 -18.79 4.80 -0.45
C GLY A 62 -19.09 3.98 -1.70
N SER A 63 -18.30 2.95 -2.01
CA SER A 63 -18.52 2.08 -3.17
C SER A 63 -19.55 0.99 -2.81
N SER A 64 -20.83 1.33 -2.94
CA SER A 64 -21.97 0.44 -2.65
C SER A 64 -22.20 -0.64 -3.71
N ASP A 65 -21.37 -0.75 -4.74
CA ASP A 65 -21.57 -1.73 -5.79
C ASP A 65 -21.15 -3.13 -5.32
N SER A 66 -22.06 -4.10 -5.44
CA SER A 66 -21.83 -5.47 -4.94
C SER A 66 -20.68 -6.16 -5.68
N SER A 67 -20.41 -5.73 -6.93
CA SER A 67 -19.28 -6.16 -7.75
C SER A 67 -17.92 -5.84 -7.12
N CYS A 68 -17.83 -4.77 -6.32
CA CYS A 68 -16.58 -4.31 -5.71
C CYS A 68 -16.06 -5.25 -4.61
N ARG A 69 -16.88 -6.17 -4.10
CA ARG A 69 -16.49 -7.16 -3.08
C ARG A 69 -15.85 -8.43 -3.66
N ASN A 70 -15.89 -8.60 -4.98
CA ASN A 70 -15.35 -9.77 -5.63
C ASN A 70 -13.83 -9.72 -5.72
N LEU A 71 -13.21 -10.89 -5.79
CA LEU A 71 -11.82 -11.02 -6.20
C LEU A 71 -11.76 -11.06 -7.72
N VAL A 72 -10.80 -10.33 -8.31
CA VAL A 72 -10.56 -10.29 -9.75
C VAL A 72 -9.10 -10.62 -10.05
N PRO A 73 -8.80 -11.25 -11.21
CA PRO A 73 -7.43 -11.44 -11.66
C PRO A 73 -6.76 -10.08 -11.90
N LEU A 74 -5.61 -9.86 -11.26
CA LEU A 74 -4.90 -8.57 -11.28
C LEU A 74 -4.48 -8.17 -12.70
N MET A 75 -3.92 -9.10 -13.48
CA MET A 75 -3.41 -8.82 -14.84
C MET A 75 -4.52 -8.51 -15.85
N GLU A 76 -5.66 -9.18 -15.75
CA GLU A 76 -6.78 -8.98 -16.67
C GLU A 76 -7.49 -7.64 -16.40
N SER A 77 -7.30 -7.10 -15.19
CA SER A 77 -8.02 -5.92 -14.69
C SER A 77 -7.17 -4.66 -14.65
N ASP A 78 -5.84 -4.72 -14.86
CA ASP A 78 -4.94 -3.57 -14.74
C ASP A 78 -4.84 -2.69 -15.99
N GLY A 79 -5.34 -3.17 -17.14
CA GLY A 79 -5.51 -2.46 -18.41
C GLY A 79 -4.23 -1.95 -19.10
N ASN A 80 -3.10 -1.90 -18.40
CA ASN A 80 -1.87 -1.24 -18.85
C ASN A 80 -0.60 -1.99 -18.43
N GLY A 81 -0.72 -3.22 -17.91
CA GLY A 81 0.42 -4.02 -17.46
C GLY A 81 1.16 -3.43 -16.26
N LEU A 82 0.50 -2.57 -15.48
CA LEU A 82 1.06 -1.88 -14.31
C LEU A 82 1.64 -2.87 -13.30
N PHE A 83 1.06 -4.06 -13.21
CA PHE A 83 1.48 -5.11 -12.29
C PHE A 83 2.21 -6.26 -12.97
N SER A 84 2.65 -6.11 -14.22
CA SER A 84 3.40 -7.15 -14.95
C SER A 84 4.60 -7.74 -14.19
N PRO A 85 5.35 -7.01 -13.33
CA PRO A 85 6.42 -7.62 -12.53
C PRO A 85 5.94 -8.62 -11.47
N LEU A 86 4.66 -8.57 -11.07
CA LEU A 86 4.05 -9.52 -10.15
C LEU A 86 3.60 -10.80 -10.85
N HIS A 87 3.69 -10.86 -12.18
CA HIS A 87 3.36 -12.05 -12.93
C HIS A 87 4.47 -13.10 -12.78
N ARG A 88 4.11 -14.25 -12.20
CA ARG A 88 4.98 -15.41 -12.19
C ARG A 88 4.97 -16.01 -13.60
N HIS A 89 6.14 -16.05 -14.23
CA HIS A 89 6.34 -16.52 -15.61
C HIS A 89 6.14 -18.04 -15.80
N ASN A 90 5.59 -18.75 -14.81
CA ASN A 90 5.41 -20.19 -14.87
C ASN A 90 4.05 -20.49 -15.50
N GLU A 91 4.06 -21.08 -16.69
CA GLU A 91 2.86 -21.60 -17.34
C GLU A 91 2.16 -22.60 -16.40
N GLY A 92 0.96 -22.25 -15.94
CA GLY A 92 0.12 -23.10 -15.10
C GLY A 92 -0.12 -22.61 -13.67
N GLU A 93 0.47 -21.49 -13.24
CA GLU A 93 0.14 -20.89 -11.94
C GLU A 93 -1.18 -20.10 -11.99
N GLU A 94 -1.95 -20.18 -10.90
CA GLU A 94 -3.20 -19.41 -10.74
C GLU A 94 -2.90 -17.90 -10.72
N PRO A 95 -3.72 -17.05 -11.38
CA PRO A 95 -3.49 -15.62 -11.40
C PRO A 95 -3.56 -15.01 -10.00
N VAL A 96 -2.80 -13.92 -9.80
CA VAL A 96 -2.90 -13.14 -8.56
C VAL A 96 -4.28 -12.50 -8.47
N MET A 97 -5.04 -12.89 -7.45
CA MET A 97 -6.40 -12.39 -7.21
C MET A 97 -6.38 -11.22 -6.22
N VAL A 98 -7.07 -10.13 -6.53
CA VAL A 98 -7.17 -8.94 -5.68
C VAL A 98 -8.61 -8.45 -5.51
N HIS A 99 -8.89 -7.72 -4.44
CA HIS A 99 -10.21 -7.15 -4.19
C HIS A 99 -10.55 -6.06 -5.22
N ALA A 100 -11.61 -6.28 -6.00
CA ALA A 100 -11.98 -5.44 -7.15
C ALA A 100 -12.15 -3.96 -6.78
N GLY A 101 -12.84 -3.68 -5.67
CA GLY A 101 -13.04 -2.30 -5.21
C GLY A 101 -11.75 -1.58 -4.81
N LEU A 102 -10.76 -2.31 -4.28
CA LEU A 102 -9.48 -1.73 -3.89
C LEU A 102 -8.62 -1.47 -5.13
N LEU A 103 -8.64 -2.40 -6.09
CA LEU A 103 -7.96 -2.22 -7.37
C LEU A 103 -8.55 -1.02 -8.12
N HIS A 104 -9.87 -0.92 -8.21
CA HIS A 104 -10.53 0.22 -8.85
C HIS A 104 -10.18 1.55 -8.18
N LEU A 105 -10.22 1.61 -6.84
CA LEU A 105 -9.84 2.80 -6.08
C LEU A 105 -8.38 3.17 -6.30
N PHE A 106 -7.47 2.19 -6.31
CA PHE A 106 -6.06 2.44 -6.59
C PHE A 106 -5.84 2.96 -8.00
N LEU A 107 -6.45 2.33 -9.02
CA LEU A 107 -6.30 2.75 -10.42
C LEU A 107 -6.84 4.17 -10.64
N SER A 108 -7.97 4.54 -10.02
CA SER A 108 -8.53 5.89 -10.11
C SER A 108 -7.62 6.96 -9.49
N MET A 109 -6.91 6.62 -8.40
CA MET A 109 -5.88 7.49 -7.82
C MET A 109 -4.62 7.53 -8.69
N HIS A 110 -4.16 6.38 -9.21
CA HIS A 110 -2.91 6.25 -9.95
C HIS A 110 -2.89 7.08 -11.25
N ILE A 111 -4.02 7.20 -11.94
CA ILE A 111 -4.15 8.03 -13.15
C ILE A 111 -4.18 9.54 -12.85
N SER A 112 -4.35 9.93 -11.59
CA SER A 112 -4.38 11.35 -11.20
C SER A 112 -2.98 11.95 -11.26
N PRO A 113 -2.76 13.06 -12.01
CA PRO A 113 -1.48 13.76 -12.02
C PRO A 113 -1.03 14.18 -10.61
N ASN A 114 -1.98 14.57 -9.76
CA ASN A 114 -1.67 14.95 -8.39
C ASN A 114 -1.06 13.79 -7.58
N PHE A 115 -1.55 12.57 -7.79
CA PHE A 115 -0.97 11.39 -7.14
C PHE A 115 0.45 11.12 -7.64
N GLN A 116 0.64 11.14 -8.97
CA GLN A 116 1.95 10.91 -9.59
C GLN A 116 2.99 11.95 -9.18
N ASP A 117 2.60 13.22 -9.10
CA ASP A 117 3.46 14.32 -8.63
C ASP A 117 3.89 14.10 -7.17
N GLN A 118 2.95 13.69 -6.31
CA GLN A 118 3.21 13.46 -4.89
C GLN A 118 4.13 12.25 -4.66
N VAL A 119 3.91 11.14 -5.37
CA VAL A 119 4.82 9.98 -5.35
C VAL A 119 6.22 10.40 -5.82
N SER A 120 6.30 11.10 -6.95
CA SER A 120 7.57 11.54 -7.52
C SER A 120 8.33 12.48 -6.58
N TYR A 121 7.61 13.44 -5.97
CA TYR A 121 8.18 14.36 -4.98
C TYR A 121 8.77 13.61 -3.78
N LEU A 122 8.03 12.65 -3.20
CA LEU A 122 8.54 11.83 -2.10
C LEU A 122 9.80 11.07 -2.53
N LEU A 123 9.78 10.39 -3.67
CA LEU A 123 10.92 9.61 -4.16
C LEU A 123 12.14 10.49 -4.47
N HIS A 124 11.96 11.71 -4.97
CA HIS A 124 13.06 12.62 -5.23
C HIS A 124 13.69 13.18 -3.95
N ASN A 125 12.89 13.53 -2.95
CA ASN A 125 13.41 14.08 -1.70
C ASN A 125 14.14 13.03 -0.85
N LEU A 126 13.72 11.77 -0.94
CA LEU A 126 14.42 10.66 -0.30
C LEU A 126 15.81 10.38 -0.91
N LYS A 127 16.03 10.72 -2.18
CA LYS A 127 17.29 10.48 -2.90
C LYS A 127 18.34 11.59 -2.79
N ARG A 128 17.98 12.76 -2.21
CA ARG A 128 18.84 13.95 -2.17
C ARG A 128 19.66 14.09 -0.88
N LYS A 129 19.64 13.09 0.00
CA LYS A 129 20.52 12.97 1.17
C LYS A 129 21.39 11.73 1.02
#